data_AF-A0A950VIP7-F1
#
_entry.id   AF-A0A950VIP7-F1
#
_cell.length_a   1.000
_cell.length_b   1.000
_cell.length_c   1.000
_cell.angle_alpha   90.00
_cell.angle_beta   90.00
_cell.angle_gamma   90.00
#
_symmetry.space_group_name_H-M   'P 1'
#
loop_
_entity.id
_entity.type
_entity.pdbx_description
1 polymer ?
#
loop_
_entity_poly.entity_id
_entity_poly.type
_entity_poly.pdbx_seq_one_letter_code
_entity_poly.pdbx_strand_id
1 'polypeptide(L)'
;MQQIAIIDRGRGPELAGTRITVFDIIPYLEAGHGPTYIAAVLNLSTEEVKALMQYIEDHKAEVMAENQKIEERIARGNPPEIEARLQDSPLHALIQARLAERLRQLSQEEENGSSTPGGP
;
A
#
# COMPACT_ATOMS: atom_id res chain seq x y z
N MET A 1 -29.51 -5.92 11.67
CA MET A 1 -28.28 -6.42 11.01
C MET A 1 -28.10 -5.61 9.75
N GLN A 2 -26.93 -4.98 9.54
CA GLN A 2 -26.68 -4.35 8.23
C GLN A 2 -26.51 -5.45 7.19
N GLN A 3 -27.08 -5.24 6.01
CA GLN A 3 -26.94 -6.18 4.90
C GLN A 3 -25.55 -6.03 4.29
N ILE A 4 -24.79 -7.13 4.26
CA ILE A 4 -23.48 -7.18 3.59
C ILE A 4 -23.75 -7.11 2.10
N ALA A 5 -23.23 -6.08 1.44
CA ALA A 5 -23.39 -5.86 0.01
C ALA A 5 -22.07 -5.40 -0.60
N ILE A 6 -21.77 -5.91 -1.79
CA ILE A 6 -20.67 -5.41 -2.63
C ILE A 6 -21.28 -4.48 -3.67
N ILE A 7 -20.78 -3.25 -3.74
CA ILE A 7 -21.26 -2.20 -4.64
C ILE A 7 -20.09 -1.64 -5.44
N ASP A 8 -20.35 -1.02 -6.58
CA ASP A 8 -19.33 -0.28 -7.34
C ASP A 8 -19.68 1.20 -7.40
N ARG A 9 -18.73 2.06 -6.99
CA ARG A 9 -18.84 3.52 -7.02
C ARG A 9 -17.77 4.18 -7.91
N GLY A 10 -17.19 3.43 -8.85
CA GLY A 10 -16.19 3.91 -9.81
C GLY A 10 -14.73 3.69 -9.37
N ARG A 11 -14.51 2.93 -8.28
CA ARG A 11 -13.17 2.49 -7.84
C ARG A 11 -12.99 0.97 -7.96
N GLY A 12 -14.03 0.29 -8.46
CA GLY A 12 -14.16 -1.15 -8.43
C GLY A 12 -15.06 -1.66 -7.30
N PRO A 13 -15.31 -2.98 -7.26
CA PRO A 13 -16.22 -3.59 -6.31
C PRO A 13 -15.73 -3.42 -4.86
N GLU A 14 -16.57 -2.87 -4.01
CA GLU A 14 -16.25 -2.55 -2.62
C GLU A 14 -17.38 -2.88 -1.66
N LEU A 15 -17.01 -3.17 -0.41
CA LEU A 15 -17.95 -3.45 0.66
C LEU A 15 -18.73 -2.17 1.02
N ALA A 16 -20.05 -2.24 0.90
CA ALA A 16 -20.96 -1.14 1.19
C ALA A 16 -20.75 -0.61 2.63
N GLY A 17 -20.73 0.72 2.77
CA GLY A 17 -20.42 1.38 4.04
C GLY A 17 -18.94 1.57 4.33
N THR A 18 -18.04 1.00 3.51
CA THR A 18 -16.58 1.15 3.65
C THR A 18 -15.94 1.71 2.37
N ARG A 19 -14.61 1.80 2.37
CA ARG A 19 -13.79 1.98 1.16
C ARG A 19 -12.94 0.74 0.84
N ILE A 20 -13.23 -0.39 1.48
CA ILE A 20 -12.50 -1.64 1.28
C ILE A 20 -13.03 -2.32 0.01
N THR A 21 -12.19 -2.38 -0.99
CA THR A 21 -12.41 -3.05 -2.27
C THR A 21 -12.08 -4.53 -2.18
N VAL A 22 -12.54 -5.30 -3.15
CA VAL A 22 -12.10 -6.68 -3.35
C VAL A 22 -10.58 -6.77 -3.57
N PHE A 23 -9.97 -5.75 -4.15
CA PHE A 23 -8.53 -5.69 -4.40
C PHE A 23 -7.72 -5.54 -3.10
N ASP A 24 -8.25 -4.85 -2.10
CA ASP A 24 -7.56 -4.63 -0.82
C ASP A 24 -7.30 -5.94 -0.05
N ILE A 25 -8.10 -6.99 -0.29
CA ILE A 25 -7.92 -8.29 0.38
C ILE A 25 -7.03 -9.27 -0.39
N ILE A 26 -6.79 -9.05 -1.70
CA ILE A 26 -6.01 -9.97 -2.56
C ILE A 26 -4.59 -10.19 -2.02
N PRO A 27 -3.80 -9.15 -1.64
CA PRO A 27 -2.45 -9.36 -1.13
C PRO A 27 -2.42 -10.25 0.13
N TYR A 28 -3.46 -10.19 0.94
CA TYR A 28 -3.56 -11.04 2.14
C TYR A 28 -3.86 -12.49 1.77
N LEU A 29 -4.75 -12.71 0.80
CA LEU A 29 -5.08 -14.05 0.31
C LEU A 29 -3.87 -14.71 -0.34
N GLU A 30 -3.09 -13.96 -1.13
CA GLU A 30 -1.85 -14.44 -1.75
C GLU A 30 -0.76 -14.77 -0.73
N ALA A 31 -0.68 -13.99 0.36
CA ALA A 31 0.17 -14.28 1.51
C ALA A 31 -0.35 -15.46 2.37
N GLY A 32 -1.47 -16.09 2.01
CA GLY A 32 -2.04 -17.24 2.71
C GLY A 32 -2.78 -16.89 4.01
N HIS A 33 -3.15 -15.62 4.20
CA HIS A 33 -3.89 -15.21 5.39
C HIS A 33 -5.36 -15.61 5.34
N GLY A 34 -5.86 -16.12 6.47
CA GLY A 34 -7.27 -16.50 6.61
C GLY A 34 -8.20 -15.32 6.89
N PRO A 35 -9.52 -15.52 6.73
CA PRO A 35 -10.53 -14.46 6.83
C PRO A 35 -10.56 -13.75 8.20
N THR A 36 -10.33 -14.47 9.30
CA THR A 36 -10.27 -13.88 10.65
C THR A 36 -9.09 -12.92 10.81
N TYR A 37 -7.95 -13.23 10.19
CA TYR A 37 -6.77 -12.37 10.23
C TYR A 37 -7.03 -11.08 9.44
N ILE A 38 -7.55 -11.22 8.21
CA ILE A 38 -7.88 -10.10 7.34
C ILE A 38 -8.92 -9.19 8.02
N ALA A 39 -9.94 -9.78 8.64
CA ALA A 39 -10.96 -9.06 9.40
C ALA A 39 -10.36 -8.20 10.51
N ALA A 40 -9.42 -8.76 11.28
CA ALA A 40 -8.74 -8.03 12.34
C ALA A 40 -7.86 -6.87 11.80
N VAL A 41 -7.14 -7.09 10.69
CA VAL A 41 -6.25 -6.07 10.10
C VAL A 41 -7.04 -4.93 9.46
N LEU A 42 -8.16 -5.24 8.79
CA LEU A 42 -8.96 -4.26 8.06
C LEU A 42 -10.13 -3.69 8.89
N ASN A 43 -10.24 -4.07 10.17
CA ASN A 43 -11.34 -3.71 11.06
C ASN A 43 -12.72 -4.03 10.45
N LEU A 44 -12.85 -5.24 9.94
CA LEU A 44 -14.08 -5.83 9.39
C LEU A 44 -14.55 -6.99 10.28
N SER A 45 -15.79 -7.42 10.08
CA SER A 45 -16.26 -8.73 10.54
C SER A 45 -15.74 -9.86 9.66
N THR A 46 -15.71 -11.08 10.20
CA THR A 46 -15.28 -12.26 9.42
C THR A 46 -16.26 -12.54 8.27
N GLU A 47 -17.55 -12.26 8.49
CA GLU A 47 -18.63 -12.40 7.51
C GLU A 47 -18.46 -11.44 6.33
N GLU A 48 -18.05 -10.21 6.57
CA GLU A 48 -17.74 -9.23 5.52
C GLU A 48 -16.55 -9.67 4.67
N VAL A 49 -15.48 -10.17 5.30
CA VAL A 49 -14.34 -10.72 4.55
C VAL A 49 -14.74 -11.93 3.72
N LYS A 50 -15.55 -12.84 4.28
CA LYS A 50 -16.08 -14.00 3.52
C LYS A 50 -16.94 -13.56 2.33
N ALA A 51 -17.72 -12.49 2.45
CA ALA A 51 -18.49 -11.95 1.34
C ALA A 51 -17.59 -11.37 0.23
N LEU A 52 -16.51 -10.68 0.60
CA LEU A 52 -15.49 -10.22 -0.35
C LEU A 52 -14.80 -11.41 -1.05
N MET A 53 -14.41 -12.45 -0.30
CA MET A 53 -13.83 -13.66 -0.86
C MET A 53 -14.78 -14.37 -1.83
N GLN A 54 -16.07 -14.49 -1.47
CA GLN A 54 -17.08 -15.08 -2.34
C GLN A 54 -17.23 -14.28 -3.64
N TYR A 55 -17.28 -12.95 -3.55
CA TYR A 55 -17.35 -12.11 -4.72
C TYR A 55 -16.15 -12.31 -5.66
N ILE A 56 -14.93 -12.39 -5.09
CA ILE A 56 -13.72 -12.67 -5.86
C ILE A 56 -13.81 -14.01 -6.57
N GLU A 57 -14.29 -15.06 -5.91
CA GLU A 57 -14.41 -16.38 -6.55
C GLU A 57 -15.47 -16.38 -7.65
N ASP A 58 -16.62 -15.71 -7.43
CA ASP A 58 -17.70 -15.61 -8.41
C ASP A 58 -17.29 -14.80 -9.66
N HIS A 59 -16.35 -13.85 -9.53
CA HIS A 59 -15.91 -12.93 -10.58
C HIS A 59 -14.41 -13.06 -10.88
N LYS A 60 -13.82 -14.22 -10.61
CA LYS A 60 -12.36 -14.43 -10.53
C LYS A 60 -11.60 -13.93 -11.74
N ALA A 61 -12.05 -14.24 -12.94
CA ALA A 61 -11.36 -13.86 -14.17
C ALA A 61 -11.30 -12.32 -14.33
N GLU A 62 -12.40 -11.63 -14.06
CA GLU A 62 -12.48 -10.16 -14.18
C GLU A 62 -11.67 -9.49 -13.08
N VAL A 63 -11.85 -9.91 -11.82
CA VAL A 63 -11.17 -9.31 -10.68
C VAL A 63 -9.66 -9.49 -10.77
N MET A 64 -9.16 -10.69 -11.12
CA MET A 64 -7.73 -10.92 -11.23
C MET A 64 -7.11 -10.14 -12.41
N ALA A 65 -7.83 -10.01 -13.52
CA ALA A 65 -7.36 -9.21 -14.67
C ALA A 65 -7.26 -7.72 -14.33
N GLU A 66 -8.22 -7.16 -13.60
CA GLU A 66 -8.15 -5.77 -13.13
C GLU A 66 -7.08 -5.60 -12.04
N ASN A 67 -6.93 -6.56 -11.13
CA ASN A 67 -5.88 -6.52 -10.10
C ASN A 67 -4.48 -6.46 -10.74
N GLN A 68 -4.23 -7.29 -11.76
CA GLN A 68 -2.97 -7.27 -12.51
C GLN A 68 -2.68 -5.89 -13.11
N LYS A 69 -3.69 -5.22 -13.70
CA LYS A 69 -3.51 -3.86 -14.24
C LYS A 69 -3.20 -2.84 -13.15
N ILE A 70 -3.79 -2.99 -11.96
CA ILE A 70 -3.52 -2.13 -10.80
C ILE A 70 -2.07 -2.31 -10.36
N GLU A 71 -1.60 -3.55 -10.23
CA GLU A 71 -0.21 -3.87 -9.86
C GLU A 71 0.80 -3.37 -10.89
N GLU A 72 0.54 -3.57 -12.19
CA GLU A 72 1.38 -3.03 -13.26
C GLU A 72 1.48 -1.51 -13.21
N ARG A 73 0.36 -0.83 -12.94
CA ARG A 73 0.34 0.63 -12.78
C ARG A 73 1.16 1.08 -11.58
N ILE A 74 1.06 0.37 -10.45
CA ILE A 74 1.83 0.65 -9.24
C ILE A 74 3.32 0.45 -9.51
N ALA A 75 3.70 -0.66 -10.15
CA ALA A 75 5.07 -1.00 -10.48
C ALA A 75 5.70 -0.01 -11.47
N ARG A 76 4.92 0.49 -12.43
CA ARG A 76 5.35 1.55 -13.36
C ARG A 76 5.64 2.88 -12.66
N GLY A 77 4.97 3.16 -11.54
CA GLY A 77 5.09 4.42 -10.83
C GLY A 77 4.50 5.62 -11.58
N ASN A 78 5.05 6.80 -11.34
CA ASN A 78 4.55 8.05 -11.90
C ASN A 78 4.90 8.15 -13.39
N PRO A 79 3.98 8.64 -14.25
CA PRO A 79 4.31 8.92 -15.64
C PRO A 79 5.45 9.95 -15.77
N PRO A 80 6.26 9.91 -16.85
CA PRO A 80 7.42 10.80 -17.02
C PRO A 80 7.07 12.30 -16.93
N GLU A 81 5.87 12.69 -17.39
CA GLU A 81 5.38 14.07 -17.29
C GLU A 81 5.16 14.52 -15.83
N ILE A 82 4.74 13.61 -14.96
CA ILE A 82 4.54 13.88 -13.54
C ILE A 82 5.90 13.93 -12.84
N GLU A 83 6.81 13.03 -13.21
CA GLU A 83 8.18 13.03 -12.68
C GLU A 83 8.94 14.31 -13.05
N ALA A 84 8.85 14.76 -14.30
CA ALA A 84 9.46 16.02 -14.74
C ALA A 84 8.93 17.20 -13.93
N ARG A 85 7.60 17.31 -13.75
CA ARG A 85 7.00 18.37 -12.94
C ARG A 85 7.40 18.31 -11.46
N LEU A 86 7.64 17.10 -10.93
CA LEU A 86 8.16 16.94 -9.58
C LEU A 86 9.62 17.41 -9.49
N GLN A 87 10.46 17.07 -10.47
CA GLN A 87 11.86 17.49 -10.52
C GLN A 87 12.02 19.00 -10.64
N ASP A 88 11.17 19.65 -11.43
CA ASP A 88 11.16 21.11 -11.62
C ASP A 88 10.62 21.87 -10.39
N SER A 89 10.05 21.17 -9.41
CA SER A 89 9.47 21.80 -8.22
C SER A 89 10.56 22.31 -7.27
N PRO A 90 10.57 23.60 -6.89
CA PRO A 90 11.48 24.13 -5.87
C PRO A 90 11.37 23.41 -4.51
N LEU A 91 10.18 22.88 -4.21
CA LEU A 91 9.96 22.06 -3.02
C LEU A 91 10.72 20.74 -3.10
N HIS A 92 10.79 20.11 -4.27
CA HIS A 92 11.55 18.88 -4.47
C HIS A 92 13.04 19.11 -4.23
N ALA A 93 13.60 20.19 -4.78
CA ALA A 93 15.00 20.57 -4.55
C ALA A 93 15.29 20.82 -3.06
N LEU A 94 14.40 21.52 -2.35
CA LEU A 94 14.55 21.77 -0.92
C LEU A 94 14.52 20.46 -0.10
N ILE A 95 13.59 19.55 -0.41
CA ILE A 95 13.49 18.25 0.25
C ILE A 95 14.77 17.42 0.03
N GLN A 96 15.27 17.39 -1.20
CA GLN A 96 16.51 16.66 -1.54
C GLN A 96 17.72 17.22 -0.79
N ALA A 97 17.86 18.55 -0.74
CA ALA A 97 18.94 19.20 -0.01
C ALA A 97 18.90 18.86 1.49
N ARG A 98 17.71 18.92 2.09
CA ARG A 98 17.51 18.59 3.51
C ARG A 98 17.80 17.12 3.80
N LEU A 99 17.41 16.22 2.89
CA LEU A 99 17.69 14.79 3.04
C LEU A 99 19.20 14.51 2.95
N ALA A 100 19.90 15.12 1.99
CA ALA A 100 21.34 14.97 1.84
C ALA A 100 22.14 15.54 3.03
N GLU A 101 21.67 16.64 3.63
CA GLU A 101 22.26 17.17 4.86
C GLU A 101 22.04 16.21 6.04
N ARG A 102 20.83 15.66 6.17
CA ARG A 102 20.51 14.68 7.22
C ARG A 102 21.35 13.41 7.10
N LEU A 103 21.53 12.89 5.89
CA LEU A 103 22.36 11.71 5.66
C LEU A 103 23.83 11.98 6.01
N ARG A 104 24.37 13.16 5.65
CA ARG A 104 25.73 13.55 6.02
C ARG A 104 25.93 13.64 7.54
N GLN A 105 24.96 14.19 8.25
CA GLN A 105 25.00 14.24 9.73
C GLN A 105 25.03 12.84 10.33
N LEU A 106 24.17 11.93 9.87
CA LEU A 106 24.14 10.55 10.36
C LEU A 106 25.46 9.81 10.11
N SER A 107 26.05 9.93 8.92
CA SER A 107 27.35 9.32 8.62
C SER A 107 28.48 9.89 9.50
N GLN A 108 28.47 11.21 9.76
CA GLN A 108 29.43 11.82 10.68
C GLN A 108 29.24 11.37 12.13
N GLU A 109 27.99 11.19 12.58
CA GLU A 109 27.67 10.66 13.92
C GLU A 109 28.12 9.20 14.07
N GLU A 110 27.96 8.37 13.04
CA GLU A 110 28.44 6.98 13.02
C GLU A 110 29.98 6.91 13.06
N GLU A 111 30.65 7.75 12.27
CA GLU A 111 32.11 7.85 12.28
C GLU A 111 32.64 8.34 13.63
N ASN A 112 32.02 9.38 14.20
CA ASN A 112 32.41 9.95 15.50
C ASN A 112 32.07 9.02 16.69
N GLY A 113 30.99 8.24 16.61
CA GLY A 113 30.56 7.28 17.63
C GLY A 113 31.38 5.98 17.67
N SER A 114 32.13 5.68 16.61
CA SER A 114 33.04 4.52 16.54
C SER A 114 34.36 4.73 17.31
N SER A 115 34.64 5.95 17.77
CA SER A 115 35.81 6.29 18.58
C SER A 115 35.51 6.14 20.07
N THR A 116 35.21 4.92 20.52
CA THR A 116 35.40 4.58 21.94
C THR A 116 36.82 4.04 22.10
N PRO A 117 37.76 4.76 22.73
CA PRO A 117 39.07 4.20 23.01
C PRO A 117 38.89 3.12 24.08
N GLY A 118 39.35 1.92 23.75
CA GLY A 118 39.52 0.88 24.75
C GLY A 118 40.51 1.31 25.84
N GLY A 119 40.18 0.94 27.07
CA GLY A 119 41.13 0.74 28.17
C GLY A 119 40.88 1.62 29.39
N PRO A 120 41.27 1.19 30.60
CA PRO A 120 41.86 -0.09 31.00
C PRO A 120 40.92 -1.03 31.77
#